data_AF-A0A4Q3F5X0-F1
#
_entry.id   AF-A0A4Q3F5X0-F1
#
_cell.length_a   1.000
_cell.length_b   1.000
_cell.length_c   1.000
_cell.angle_alpha   90.00
_cell.angle_beta   90.00
_cell.angle_gamma   90.00
#
_symmetry.space_group_name_H-M   'P 1'
#
loop_
_entity.id
_entity.type
_entity.pdbx_description
1 polymer ?
#
loop_
_entity_poly.entity_id
_entity_poly.type
_entity_poly.pdbx_seq_one_letter_code
_entity_poly.pdbx_strand_id
1 'polypeptide(L)'
;MILIKGNHDIIREEDFINLDIAVEEEMLLEPFRLAHHPLKSEEITKHKAYTLCGHIHPGVHLRGKGRDSVTLSCFSFGAFQAILPSFGKFTGRVAIQHQETDRIFGVLNDKVIAF
;
A
#
# COMPACT_ATOMS: atom_id res chain seq x y z
N MET A 1 -12.22 -0.53 16.20
CA MET A 1 -11.50 -0.43 14.89
C MET A 1 -10.03 -0.76 15.13
N ILE A 2 -9.25 -1.18 14.12
CA ILE A 2 -7.81 -1.46 14.30
C ILE A 2 -6.99 -0.59 13.35
N LEU A 3 -5.96 0.07 13.90
CA LEU A 3 -4.97 0.87 13.18
C LEU A 3 -3.62 0.14 13.22
N ILE A 4 -3.05 -0.13 12.05
CA ILE A 4 -1.64 -0.50 11.95
C ILE A 4 -0.82 0.79 11.93
N LYS A 5 -0.03 1.03 12.97
CA LYS A 5 0.62 2.31 13.22
C LYS A 5 1.61 2.66 12.13
N GLY A 6 1.45 3.86 11.57
CA GLY A 6 2.33 4.45 10.61
C GLY A 6 3.14 5.62 11.15
N ASN A 7 4.08 6.09 10.34
CA ASN A 7 4.98 7.21 10.68
C ASN A 7 4.26 8.57 10.84
N HIS A 8 2.99 8.67 10.42
CA HIS A 8 2.17 9.88 10.57
C HIS A 8 1.20 9.80 11.75
N ASP A 9 1.08 8.65 12.40
CA ASP A 9 0.16 8.42 13.53
C ASP A 9 0.83 8.86 14.85
N ILE A 10 1.14 10.15 14.94
CA ILE A 10 1.83 10.80 16.07
C ILE A 10 0.87 11.28 17.17
N ILE A 11 -0.40 10.87 17.10
CA ILE A 11 -1.45 11.21 18.06
C ILE A 11 -1.19 10.44 19.38
N ARG A 12 -1.66 10.97 20.51
CA ARG A 12 -1.46 10.33 21.81
C ARG A 12 -2.30 9.05 21.94
N GLU A 13 -1.80 8.08 22.69
CA GLU A 13 -2.50 6.80 22.91
C GLU A 13 -3.87 6.98 23.56
N GLU A 14 -4.02 7.97 24.46
CA GLU A 14 -5.30 8.22 25.13
C GLU A 14 -6.40 8.65 24.13
N ASP A 15 -6.02 9.39 23.08
CA ASP A 15 -6.96 9.83 22.05
C ASP A 15 -7.49 8.62 21.24
N PHE A 16 -6.63 7.62 20.96
CA PHE A 16 -7.05 6.38 20.31
C PHE A 16 -7.97 5.53 21.20
N ILE A 17 -7.66 5.43 22.50
CA ILE A 17 -8.51 4.73 23.48
C ILE A 17 -9.89 5.38 23.56
N ASN A 18 -9.95 6.71 23.63
CA ASN A 18 -11.21 7.47 23.67
C ASN A 18 -12.06 7.27 22.39
N LEU A 19 -11.45 6.88 21.28
CA LEU A 19 -12.10 6.59 20.00
C LEU A 19 -12.39 5.10 19.77
N ASP A 20 -12.09 4.22 20.73
CA ASP A 20 -12.22 2.76 20.59
C ASP A 20 -11.43 2.19 19.38
N ILE A 21 -10.20 2.69 19.22
CA ILE A 21 -9.24 2.28 18.19
C ILE A 21 -8.10 1.50 18.85
N ALA A 22 -8.00 0.21 18.54
CA ALA A 22 -6.82 -0.59 18.86
C ALA A 22 -5.68 -0.23 17.91
N VAL A 23 -4.49 0.00 18.44
CA VAL A 23 -3.29 0.35 17.67
C VAL A 23 -2.29 -0.79 17.78
N GLU A 24 -1.85 -1.30 16.64
CA GLU A 24 -0.87 -2.39 16.52
C GLU A 24 0.28 -1.94 15.62
N GLU A 25 1.51 -2.40 15.86
CA GLU A 25 2.65 -2.11 14.96
C GLU A 25 2.56 -2.94 13.67
N GLU A 26 2.08 -4.18 13.79
CA GLU A 26 1.81 -5.11 12.70
C GLU A 26 0.74 -6.10 13.14
N MET A 27 0.10 -6.77 12.18
CA MET A 27 -0.87 -7.81 12.47
C MET A 27 -0.66 -9.02 11.59
N LEU A 28 -0.57 -10.20 12.21
CA LEU A 28 -0.60 -11.47 11.49
C LEU A 28 -2.05 -11.97 11.44
N LEU A 29 -2.58 -12.06 10.23
CA LEU A 29 -3.90 -12.61 9.92
C LEU A 29 -3.72 -13.62 8.79
N GLU A 30 -3.26 -14.82 9.12
CA GLU A 30 -2.86 -15.83 8.12
C GLU A 30 -3.96 -16.03 7.05
N PRO A 31 -3.60 -16.04 5.75
CA PRO A 31 -2.22 -16.10 5.21
C PRO A 31 -1.51 -14.74 5.07
N PHE A 32 -2.08 -13.67 5.62
CA PHE A 32 -1.59 -12.30 5.44
C PHE A 32 -0.85 -11.74 6.65
N ARG A 33 0.05 -10.81 6.37
CA ARG A 33 0.63 -9.89 7.35
C ARG A 33 0.27 -8.46 6.96
N LEU A 34 -0.27 -7.70 7.90
CA LEU A 34 -0.61 -6.28 7.71
C LEU A 34 0.49 -5.43 8.34
N ALA A 35 1.08 -4.53 7.55
CA ALA A 35 2.16 -3.64 7.99
C ALA A 35 2.01 -2.26 7.35
N HIS A 36 2.49 -1.19 7.97
CA HIS A 36 2.44 0.13 7.36
C HIS A 36 3.46 0.29 6.22
N HIS A 37 4.72 -0.08 6.46
CA HIS A 37 5.81 0.03 5.50
C HIS A 37 5.99 -1.26 4.69
N PRO A 38 6.43 -1.16 3.41
CA PRO A 38 6.86 -2.33 2.64
C PRO A 38 8.06 -3.03 3.26
N LEU A 39 8.10 -4.35 3.11
CA LEU A 39 9.22 -5.16 3.58
C LEU A 39 10.46 -4.94 2.72
N LYS A 40 11.63 -4.94 3.37
CA LYS A 40 12.92 -5.07 2.68
C LYS A 40 13.19 -6.52 2.30
N SER A 41 14.05 -6.73 1.31
CA SER A 41 14.39 -8.07 0.78
C SER A 41 14.85 -9.07 1.86
N GLU A 42 15.54 -8.60 2.91
CA GLU A 42 16.01 -9.44 4.02
C GLU A 42 14.88 -9.91 4.96
N GLU A 43 13.75 -9.19 4.99
CA GLU A 43 12.61 -9.49 5.85
C GLU A 43 11.62 -10.44 5.16
N ILE A 44 11.51 -10.33 3.83
CA ILE A 44 10.66 -11.19 3.00
C ILE A 44 10.97 -12.68 3.20
N THR A 45 12.23 -13.05 3.37
CA THR A 45 12.64 -14.46 3.52
C THR A 45 12.36 -15.03 4.91
N LYS A 46 12.09 -14.19 5.91
CA LYS A 46 11.86 -14.61 7.30
C LYS A 46 10.40 -14.94 7.58
N HIS A 47 9.47 -14.50 6.74
CA HIS A 47 8.05 -14.62 6.99
C HIS A 47 7.34 -15.36 5.86
N LYS A 48 6.50 -16.34 6.23
CA LYS A 48 5.74 -17.15 5.27
C LYS A 48 4.43 -16.49 4.82
N ALA A 49 3.98 -15.45 5.52
CA ALA A 49 2.74 -14.74 5.23
C ALA A 49 2.94 -13.69 4.12
N TYR A 50 1.92 -13.52 3.27
CA TYR A 50 1.92 -12.51 2.22
C TYR A 50 1.65 -11.13 2.82
N THR A 51 2.54 -10.16 2.62
CA THR A 51 2.41 -8.85 3.28
C THR A 51 1.50 -7.91 2.49
N LEU A 52 0.55 -7.25 3.17
CA LEU A 52 -0.23 -6.14 2.66
C LEU A 52 0.26 -4.86 3.36
N CYS A 53 0.73 -3.87 2.59
CA CYS A 53 1.32 -2.66 3.12
C CYS A 53 0.97 -1.40 2.36
N GLY A 54 1.27 -0.23 2.94
CA GLY A 54 1.00 1.08 2.38
C GLY A 54 2.25 1.94 2.26
N HIS A 55 2.19 3.15 2.82
CA HIS A 55 3.26 4.15 2.93
C HIS A 55 3.83 4.74 1.62
N ILE A 56 4.12 3.95 0.59
CA ILE A 56 4.84 4.43 -0.61
C ILE A 56 3.94 5.18 -1.61
N HIS A 57 2.61 4.99 -1.55
CA HIS A 57 1.67 5.60 -2.50
C HIS A 57 1.97 5.21 -3.96
N PRO A 58 1.78 3.93 -4.31
CA PRO A 58 2.09 3.38 -5.64
C PRO A 58 1.38 4.15 -6.77
N GLY A 59 2.15 4.52 -7.80
CA GLY A 59 1.65 5.16 -9.01
C GLY A 59 2.07 4.43 -10.29
N VAL A 60 1.11 4.21 -11.20
CA VAL A 60 1.36 3.67 -12.55
C VAL A 60 1.20 4.78 -13.58
N HIS A 61 2.22 4.94 -14.44
CA HIS A 61 2.26 5.98 -15.46
C HIS A 61 1.75 5.47 -16.80
N LEU A 62 0.72 6.11 -17.34
CA LEU A 62 0.12 5.81 -18.63
C LEU A 62 0.43 6.92 -19.62
N ARG A 63 0.83 6.55 -20.84
CA ARG A 63 1.13 7.48 -21.93
C ARG A 63 0.19 7.23 -23.11
N GLY A 64 -0.57 8.26 -23.47
CA GLY A 64 -1.46 8.26 -24.62
C GLY A 64 -0.74 8.57 -25.94
N LYS A 65 -1.41 8.27 -27.05
CA LYS A 65 -0.89 8.51 -28.41
C LYS A 65 -0.69 10.01 -28.73
N GLY A 66 -1.38 10.90 -28.03
CA GLY A 66 -1.35 12.36 -28.24
C GLY A 66 -0.31 13.14 -27.42
N ARG A 67 0.66 12.47 -26.78
CA ARG A 67 1.57 13.02 -25.75
C ARG A 67 0.92 13.30 -24.38
N ASP A 68 -0.37 13.02 -24.24
CA ASP A 68 -1.02 13.01 -22.93
C ASP A 68 -0.40 11.93 -22.05
N SER A 69 -0.26 12.23 -20.77
CA SER A 69 0.12 11.25 -19.77
C SER A 69 -0.66 11.45 -18.48
N VAL A 70 -0.91 10.35 -17.78
CA VAL A 70 -1.59 10.34 -16.49
C VAL A 70 -0.91 9.33 -15.59
N THR A 71 -0.70 9.70 -14.33
CA THR A 71 -0.28 8.75 -13.31
C THR A 71 -1.49 8.41 -12.46
N LEU A 72 -1.88 7.14 -12.42
CA LEU A 72 -2.98 6.64 -11.58
C LEU A 72 -2.41 6.06 -10.29
N SER A 73 -3.15 6.17 -9.19
CA SER A 73 -2.87 5.32 -8.03
C SER A 73 -3.12 3.87 -8.43
N CYS A 74 -2.36 2.92 -7.90
CA CYS A 74 -2.54 1.52 -8.25
C CYS A 74 -2.39 0.58 -7.05
N PHE A 75 -2.97 -0.61 -7.15
CA PHE A 75 -2.51 -1.74 -6.37
C PHE A 75 -1.31 -2.35 -7.09
N SER A 76 -0.26 -2.69 -6.34
CA SER A 76 0.93 -3.36 -6.85
C SER A 76 1.13 -4.68 -6.14
N PHE A 77 0.97 -5.80 -6.83
CA PHE A 77 1.16 -7.13 -6.27
C PHE A 77 2.47 -7.74 -6.78
N GLY A 78 3.43 -7.92 -5.89
CA GLY A 78 4.63 -8.72 -6.14
C GLY A 78 4.50 -10.14 -5.59
N ALA A 79 5.59 -10.91 -5.67
CA ALA A 79 5.60 -12.31 -5.25
C ALA A 79 5.33 -12.53 -3.75
N PHE A 80 5.71 -11.57 -2.90
CA PHE A 80 5.66 -11.74 -1.43
C PHE A 80 4.91 -10.62 -0.70
N GLN A 81 4.61 -9.51 -1.37
CA GLN A 81 3.88 -8.40 -0.78
C GLN A 81 3.05 -7.65 -1.83
N ALA A 82 1.99 -7.03 -1.37
CA ALA A 82 1.23 -6.05 -2.12
C ALA A 82 1.29 -4.67 -1.46
N ILE A 83 1.50 -3.65 -2.28
CA ILE A 83 1.47 -2.25 -1.87
C ILE A 83 0.11 -1.67 -2.29
N LEU A 84 -0.64 -1.20 -1.31
CA LEU A 84 -1.97 -0.64 -1.46
C LEU A 84 -1.89 0.85 -1.85
N PRO A 85 -2.83 1.34 -2.68
CA PRO A 85 -2.95 2.75 -2.96
C PRO A 85 -3.36 3.53 -1.71
N SER A 86 -3.05 4.81 -1.64
CA SER A 86 -3.64 5.68 -0.62
C SER A 86 -5.10 5.97 -0.84
N PHE A 87 -5.82 6.08 0.28
CA PHE A 87 -7.17 6.63 0.31
C PHE A 87 -7.20 8.17 0.22
N GLY A 88 -6.10 8.85 0.59
CA GLY A 88 -6.01 10.30 0.60
C GLY A 88 -5.92 10.94 -0.80
N LYS A 89 -6.67 12.03 -1.02
CA LYS A 89 -6.73 12.76 -2.30
C LYS A 89 -5.42 13.49 -2.69
N PHE A 90 -4.57 13.81 -1.71
CA PHE A 90 -3.42 14.71 -1.87
C PHE A 90 -2.05 14.05 -1.67
N THR A 91 -1.95 12.74 -1.89
CA THR A 91 -0.68 12.04 -1.71
C THR A 91 0.11 12.09 -3.02
N GLY A 92 1.37 12.52 -2.95
CA GLY A 92 2.32 12.32 -4.05
C GLY A 92 2.37 10.83 -4.42
N ARG A 93 2.54 10.52 -5.71
CA ARG A 93 2.64 9.14 -6.18
C ARG A 93 4.10 8.80 -6.44
N VAL A 94 4.59 7.70 -5.90
CA VAL A 94 5.91 7.19 -6.20
C VAL A 94 5.78 6.19 -7.34
N ALA A 95 6.55 6.42 -8.41
CA ALA A 95 6.71 5.43 -9.45
C ALA A 95 7.46 4.24 -8.87
N ILE A 96 6.79 3.11 -8.75
CA ILE A 96 7.42 1.88 -8.28
C ILE A 96 8.13 1.24 -9.46
N GLN A 97 9.37 0.81 -9.23
CA GLN A 97 10.11 0.04 -10.20
C GLN A 97 9.57 -1.40 -10.15
N HIS A 98 8.64 -1.70 -11.05
CA HIS A 98 7.99 -3.01 -11.11
C HIS A 98 8.87 -4.02 -11.84
N GLN A 99 8.78 -5.29 -11.44
CA GLN A 99 9.30 -6.41 -12.22
C GLN A 99 8.24 -6.89 -13.22
N GLU A 100 8.66 -7.56 -14.29
CA GLU A 100 7.72 -8.10 -15.30
C GLU A 100 6.67 -9.07 -14.71
N THR A 101 6.96 -9.65 -13.55
CA THR A 101 6.08 -10.58 -12.83
C THR A 101 5.08 -9.89 -11.91
N ASP A 102 5.23 -8.59 -11.65
CA ASP A 102 4.33 -7.85 -10.77
C ASP A 102 2.99 -7.59 -11.47
N ARG A 103 1.88 -7.72 -10.74
CA ARG A 103 0.54 -7.41 -11.25
C ARG A 103 0.10 -6.04 -10.76
N ILE A 104 -0.17 -5.15 -11.72
CA ILE A 104 -0.52 -3.76 -11.43
C ILE A 104 -1.97 -3.51 -11.79
N PHE A 105 -2.71 -2.89 -10.87
CA PHE A 105 -4.12 -2.55 -11.06
C PHE A 105 -4.34 -1.07 -10.79
N GLY A 106 -4.63 -0.29 -11.83
CA GLY A 106 -4.92 1.14 -11.72
C GLY A 106 -6.29 1.39 -11.11
N VAL A 107 -6.37 2.38 -10.21
CA VAL A 107 -7.60 2.79 -9.54
C VAL A 107 -8.17 4.04 -10.21
N LEU A 108 -9.44 3.95 -10.60
CA LEU A 108 -10.27 5.05 -11.06
C LEU A 108 -11.44 5.22 -10.07
N ASN A 109 -12.28 6.24 -10.27
CA ASN A 109 -13.34 6.59 -9.32
C ASN A 109 -14.30 5.44 -9.01
N ASP A 110 -14.65 4.64 -10.02
CA ASP A 110 -15.69 3.61 -9.97
C ASP A 110 -15.21 2.25 -10.50
N LYS A 111 -13.93 2.12 -10.84
CA LYS A 111 -13.39 0.92 -11.48
C LYS A 111 -11.92 0.69 -11.19
N VAL A 112 -11.52 -0.56 -11.36
CA VAL A 112 -10.13 -1.01 -11.32
C VAL A 112 -9.77 -1.55 -12.71
N ILE A 113 -8.59 -1.17 -13.22
CA ILE A 113 -8.09 -1.63 -14.52
C ILE A 113 -6.80 -2.42 -14.33
N ALA A 114 -6.71 -3.59 -14.94
CA ALA A 114 -5.48 -4.39 -14.96
C ALA A 114 -4.58 -3.94 -16.12
N PHE A 115 -3.27 -3.93 -15.88
CA PHE A 115 -2.24 -3.68 -16.89
C PHE A 115 -1.47 -4.95 -17.21
#